data_AF-A0A4Q9PRF8-F1
#
_entry.id   AF-A0A4Q9PRF8-F1
#
_cell.length_a   1.000
_cell.length_b   1.000
_cell.length_c   1.000
_cell.angle_alpha   90.00
_cell.angle_beta   90.00
_cell.angle_gamma   90.00
#
_symmetry.space_group_name_H-M   'P 1'
#
loop_
_entity.id
_entity.type
_entity.pdbx_description
1 polymer ?
#
loop_
_entity_poly.entity_id
_entity_poly.type
_entity_poly.pdbx_seq_one_letter_code
_entity_poly.pdbx_strand_id
1 'polypeptide(L)'
;LLEITDSRTVMGGVLEWKQKHEDQGYIMQKNAHLARALIAALRNRKARTAFKWVKGHRGHPLNEKADRLAGEAVAREIPDDLAISTPPNLRLSGAKLSCMTQKLAYRAIRSIKEKSLPRRKRTEKNLENIEAKIREGFGIYPTNQMIWKGLRSRHITYTVRYFLWMAIHDGYMIGDQWMRPNMSAELQERATCNKCGSTESMEHIL
;
A
#
# COMPACT_ATOMS: atom_id res chain seq x y z
N LEU A 1 19.85 -24.21 17.42
CA LEU A 1 19.38 -24.28 16.02
C LEU A 1 20.10 -23.20 15.22
N LEU A 2 20.52 -23.51 13.99
CA LEU A 2 21.14 -22.56 13.08
C LEU A 2 20.21 -22.34 11.89
N GLU A 3 19.75 -21.12 11.70
CA GLU A 3 18.95 -20.70 10.55
C GLU A 3 19.86 -20.04 9.52
N ILE A 4 19.80 -20.47 8.26
CA ILE A 4 20.60 -19.94 7.17
C ILE A 4 19.68 -19.18 6.23
N THR A 5 20.04 -17.94 5.89
CA THR A 5 19.25 -17.11 4.97
C THR A 5 20.14 -16.15 4.21
N ASP A 6 19.79 -15.88 2.97
CA ASP A 6 20.37 -14.80 2.16
C ASP A 6 19.65 -13.45 2.33
N SER A 7 18.49 -13.46 2.99
CA SER A 7 17.67 -12.27 3.21
C SER A 7 18.25 -11.38 4.30
N ARG A 8 18.96 -10.33 3.86
CA ARG A 8 19.43 -9.26 4.74
C ARG A 8 18.29 -8.57 5.48
N THR A 9 17.12 -8.45 4.85
CA THR A 9 15.94 -7.82 5.46
C THR A 9 15.42 -8.64 6.64
N VAL A 10 15.31 -9.96 6.48
CA VAL A 10 14.88 -10.85 7.58
C VAL A 10 15.91 -10.82 8.69
N MET A 11 17.20 -10.89 8.34
CA MET A 11 18.28 -10.85 9.32
C MET A 11 18.30 -9.55 10.13
N GLY A 12 18.28 -8.40 9.46
CA GLY A 12 18.21 -7.09 10.11
C GLY A 12 16.95 -6.96 10.96
N GLY A 13 15.81 -7.44 10.47
CA GLY A 13 14.55 -7.43 11.20
C GLY A 13 14.57 -8.21 12.51
N VAL A 14 15.23 -9.37 12.54
CA VAL A 14 15.29 -10.26 13.72
C VAL A 14 16.42 -9.87 14.68
N LEU A 15 17.58 -9.48 14.15
CA LEU A 15 18.77 -9.25 14.97
C LEU A 15 18.89 -7.80 15.41
N GLU A 16 18.83 -6.86 14.47
CA GLU A 16 19.19 -5.45 14.68
C GLU A 16 17.98 -4.56 14.99
N TRP A 17 16.93 -4.65 14.17
CA TRP A 17 15.81 -3.70 14.19
C TRP A 17 14.64 -4.16 15.06
N LYS A 18 14.69 -5.40 15.59
CA LYS A 18 13.59 -5.98 16.38
C LYS A 18 13.09 -5.05 17.47
N GLN A 19 13.98 -4.55 18.32
CA GLN A 19 13.61 -3.74 19.48
C GLN A 19 12.91 -2.45 19.03
N LYS A 20 13.49 -1.77 18.05
CA LYS A 20 12.92 -0.55 17.46
C LYS A 20 11.54 -0.80 16.86
N HIS A 21 11.35 -1.92 16.15
CA HIS A 21 10.05 -2.24 15.57
C HIS A 21 8.99 -2.54 16.63
N GLU A 22 9.35 -3.25 17.70
CA GLU A 22 8.46 -3.50 18.84
C GLU A 22 8.10 -2.23 19.59
N ASP A 23 9.09 -1.38 19.86
CA ASP A 23 8.90 -0.09 20.51
C ASP A 23 7.96 0.81 19.69
N GLN A 24 8.06 0.75 18.37
CA GLN A 24 7.19 1.48 17.45
C GLN A 24 5.89 0.74 17.11
N GLY A 25 5.59 -0.40 17.76
CA GLY A 25 4.38 -1.18 17.53
C GLY A 25 4.20 -1.66 16.08
N TYR A 26 5.28 -1.76 15.31
CA TYR A 26 5.31 -2.10 13.89
C TYR A 26 4.49 -1.17 12.96
N ILE A 27 4.08 0.02 13.43
CA ILE A 27 3.19 0.94 12.69
C ILE A 27 3.75 1.33 11.31
N MET A 28 5.07 1.43 11.18
CA MET A 28 5.74 1.83 9.94
C MET A 28 6.09 0.65 9.02
N GLN A 29 5.81 -0.58 9.44
CA GLN A 29 6.23 -1.79 8.72
C GLN A 29 5.13 -2.30 7.80
N LYS A 30 5.46 -2.52 6.52
CA LYS A 30 4.50 -3.06 5.54
C LYS A 30 4.02 -4.47 5.91
N ASN A 31 4.95 -5.33 6.32
CA ASN A 31 4.69 -6.73 6.64
C ASN A 31 4.65 -6.95 8.17
N ALA A 32 4.02 -6.01 8.89
CA ALA A 32 3.99 -6.00 10.35
C ALA A 32 3.47 -7.32 10.96
N HIS A 33 2.45 -7.93 10.38
CA HIS A 33 1.86 -9.18 10.86
C HIS A 33 2.85 -10.36 10.77
N LEU A 34 3.57 -10.51 9.65
CA LEU A 34 4.61 -11.53 9.47
C LEU A 34 5.77 -11.32 10.44
N ALA A 35 6.24 -10.08 10.60
CA ALA A 35 7.34 -9.76 11.50
C ALA A 35 6.99 -10.09 12.96
N ARG A 36 5.77 -9.74 13.41
CA ARG A 36 5.28 -10.08 14.74
C ARG A 36 5.22 -11.58 14.97
N ALA A 37 4.66 -12.33 14.02
CA ALA A 37 4.56 -13.78 14.12
C ALA A 37 5.94 -14.45 14.12
N LEU A 38 6.87 -13.99 13.28
CA LEU A 38 8.25 -14.51 13.24
C LEU A 38 8.96 -14.32 14.60
N ILE A 39 8.93 -13.11 15.16
CA ILE A 39 9.56 -12.84 16.46
C ILE A 39 8.89 -13.65 17.58
N ALA A 40 7.56 -13.77 17.54
CA ALA A 40 6.84 -14.58 18.51
C ALA A 40 7.21 -16.07 18.40
N ALA A 41 7.28 -16.62 17.20
CA ALA A 41 7.70 -17.99 16.96
C ALA A 41 9.15 -18.23 17.45
N LEU A 42 10.07 -17.30 17.19
CA LEU A 42 11.45 -17.40 17.67
C LEU A 42 11.54 -17.35 19.20
N ARG A 43 10.73 -16.52 19.87
CA ARG A 43 10.67 -16.45 21.34
C ARG A 43 10.01 -17.67 21.97
N ASN A 44 9.06 -18.29 21.28
CA ASN A 44 8.37 -19.48 21.78
C ASN A 44 9.21 -20.76 21.68
N ARG A 45 10.34 -20.73 20.95
CA ARG A 45 11.26 -21.86 20.86
C ARG A 45 12.01 -22.05 22.17
N LYS A 46 12.10 -23.31 22.62
CA LYS A 46 12.91 -23.70 23.79
C LYS A 46 14.42 -23.59 23.55
N ALA A 47 14.85 -23.80 22.30
CA ALA A 47 16.26 -23.82 21.92
C ALA A 47 16.75 -22.46 21.41
N ARG A 48 18.00 -22.11 21.76
CA ARG A 48 18.68 -20.95 21.19
C ARG A 48 18.78 -21.08 19.66
N THR A 49 18.39 -20.02 18.97
CA THR A 49 18.43 -19.94 17.50
C THR A 49 19.49 -18.92 17.08
N ALA A 50 20.50 -19.37 16.34
CA ALA A 50 21.51 -18.53 15.72
C ALA A 50 21.15 -18.34 14.23
N PHE A 51 21.58 -17.22 13.65
CA PHE A 51 21.39 -16.93 12.23
C PHE A 51 22.74 -16.83 11.54
N LYS A 52 22.84 -17.38 10.33
CA LYS A 52 24.00 -17.23 9.45
C LYS A 52 23.56 -16.64 8.12
N TRP A 53 24.15 -15.51 7.77
CA TRP A 53 23.95 -14.91 6.45
C TRP A 53 24.79 -15.66 5.44
N VAL A 54 24.20 -15.96 4.29
CA VAL A 54 24.91 -16.46 3.12
C VAL A 54 24.61 -15.55 1.94
N LYS A 55 25.54 -15.45 0.99
CA LYS A 55 25.27 -14.72 -0.24
C LYS A 55 24.40 -15.61 -1.14
N GLY A 56 23.26 -15.08 -1.59
CA GLY A 56 22.38 -15.77 -2.54
C GLY A 56 23.08 -16.09 -3.86
N HIS A 57 22.61 -17.16 -4.53
CA HIS A 57 23.11 -17.65 -5.83
C HIS A 57 24.65 -17.84 -5.89
N ARG A 58 25.25 -18.34 -4.81
CA ARG A 58 26.70 -18.58 -4.71
C ARG A 58 27.06 -20.01 -4.28
N GLY A 59 26.26 -21.01 -4.65
CA GLY A 59 26.61 -22.41 -4.45
C GLY A 59 26.37 -22.94 -3.03
N HIS A 60 25.67 -22.20 -2.16
CA HIS A 60 25.36 -22.72 -0.82
C HIS A 60 24.22 -23.75 -0.93
N PRO A 61 24.46 -25.07 -0.75
CA PRO A 61 23.53 -26.11 -1.21
C PRO A 61 22.14 -26.01 -0.57
N LEU A 62 22.09 -25.66 0.73
CA LEU A 62 20.80 -25.50 1.43
C LEU A 62 20.05 -24.21 1.05
N ASN A 63 20.78 -23.15 0.67
CA ASN A 63 20.13 -21.89 0.26
C ASN A 63 19.54 -22.07 -1.14
N GLU A 64 20.32 -22.63 -2.07
CA GLU A 64 19.84 -22.87 -3.43
C GLU A 64 18.68 -23.86 -3.48
N LYS A 65 18.68 -24.87 -2.60
CA LYS A 65 17.52 -25.74 -2.42
C LYS A 65 16.30 -24.96 -1.90
N ALA A 66 16.49 -24.05 -0.95
CA ALA A 66 15.40 -23.20 -0.45
C ALA A 66 14.88 -22.24 -1.54
N ASP A 67 15.76 -21.63 -2.33
CA ASP A 67 15.41 -20.75 -3.46
C ASP A 67 14.62 -21.51 -4.52
N ARG A 68 15.05 -22.72 -4.86
CA ARG A 68 14.34 -23.60 -5.79
C ARG A 68 12.95 -23.95 -5.28
N LEU A 69 12.83 -24.38 -4.03
CA LEU A 69 11.51 -24.70 -3.43
C LEU A 69 10.59 -23.47 -3.39
N ALA A 70 11.14 -22.28 -3.12
CA ALA A 70 10.38 -21.03 -3.17
C ALA A 70 9.91 -20.71 -4.61
N GLY A 71 10.76 -20.92 -5.62
CA GLY A 71 10.40 -20.78 -7.03
C GLY A 71 9.33 -21.76 -7.48
N GLU A 72 9.45 -23.03 -7.07
CA GLU A 72 8.43 -24.07 -7.32
C GLU A 72 7.10 -23.70 -6.67
N ALA A 73 7.10 -23.12 -5.47
CA ALA A 73 5.89 -22.68 -4.77
C ALA A 73 5.18 -21.51 -5.48
N VAL A 74 5.93 -20.57 -6.08
CA VAL A 74 5.36 -19.45 -6.85
C VAL A 74 4.60 -19.93 -8.09
N ALA A 75 5.00 -21.06 -8.68
CA ALA A 75 4.35 -21.62 -9.86
C ALA A 75 3.05 -22.40 -9.55
N ARG A 76 2.71 -22.63 -8.28
CA ARG A 76 1.49 -23.35 -7.89
C ARG A 76 0.27 -22.46 -8.00
N GLU A 77 -0.84 -23.01 -8.48
CA GLU A 77 -2.12 -22.29 -8.58
C GLU A 77 -2.74 -22.01 -7.21
N ILE A 78 -2.56 -22.94 -6.26
CA ILE A 78 -3.09 -22.84 -4.90
C ILE A 78 -1.94 -22.45 -3.96
N PRO A 79 -2.01 -21.28 -3.31
CA PRO A 79 -1.02 -20.89 -2.31
C PRO A 79 -1.08 -21.81 -1.08
N ASP A 80 0.08 -22.09 -0.50
CA ASP A 80 0.15 -22.81 0.78
C ASP A 80 -0.48 -21.96 1.90
N ASP A 81 -1.32 -22.58 2.73
CA ASP A 81 -1.89 -21.90 3.90
C ASP A 81 -0.84 -21.81 5.01
N LEU A 82 -0.52 -20.58 5.41
CA LEU A 82 0.45 -20.30 6.48
C LEU A 82 -0.30 -19.92 7.74
N ALA A 83 -0.25 -20.81 8.74
CA ALA A 83 -0.80 -20.55 10.07
C ALA A 83 0.00 -19.46 10.81
N ILE A 84 -0.30 -18.19 10.52
CA ILE A 84 0.33 -17.03 11.15
C ILE A 84 -0.38 -16.74 12.47
N SER A 85 0.14 -17.30 13.57
CA SER A 85 -0.37 -17.06 14.92
C SER A 85 0.68 -16.41 15.83
N THR A 86 0.23 -15.50 16.69
CA THR A 86 1.04 -14.90 17.75
C THR A 86 0.40 -15.28 19.09
N PRO A 87 1.09 -16.06 19.95
CA PRO A 87 0.60 -16.39 21.28
C PRO A 87 0.19 -15.14 22.07
N PRO A 88 -0.91 -15.18 22.87
CA PRO A 88 -1.40 -14.00 23.58
C PRO A 88 -0.35 -13.33 24.48
N ASN A 89 0.50 -14.11 25.14
CA ASN A 89 1.60 -13.65 26.00
C ASN A 89 2.75 -12.95 25.23
N LEU A 90 2.83 -13.15 23.91
CA LEU A 90 3.84 -12.52 23.04
C LEU A 90 3.23 -11.41 22.16
N ARG A 91 1.93 -11.13 22.30
CA ARG A 91 1.24 -10.12 21.53
C ARG A 91 1.51 -8.74 22.11
N LEU A 92 2.16 -7.87 21.32
CA LEU A 92 2.28 -6.46 21.67
C LEU A 92 0.91 -5.76 21.69
N SER A 93 0.69 -4.94 22.72
CA SER A 93 -0.50 -4.10 22.89
C SER A 93 -0.49 -2.88 21.94
N GLY A 94 0.69 -2.37 21.58
CA GLY A 94 0.83 -1.21 20.70
C GLY A 94 2.27 -0.69 20.66
N ALA A 95 2.43 0.56 20.24
CA ALA A 95 3.71 1.27 20.34
C ALA A 95 3.93 1.81 21.76
N LYS A 96 5.18 1.79 22.23
CA LYS A 96 5.57 2.39 23.51
C LYS A 96 5.41 3.91 23.43
N LEU A 97 4.69 4.50 24.38
CA LEU A 97 4.47 5.95 24.44
C LEU A 97 5.77 6.73 24.58
N SER A 98 6.73 6.22 25.35
CA SER A 98 8.06 6.84 25.51
C SER A 98 8.88 6.91 24.22
N CYS A 99 8.60 6.04 23.24
CA CYS A 99 9.26 6.03 21.93
C CYS A 99 8.39 6.69 20.84
N MET A 100 7.24 7.25 21.20
CA MET A 100 6.30 7.85 20.27
C MET A 100 6.86 9.16 19.70
N THR A 101 6.75 9.33 18.39
CA THR A 101 7.03 10.60 17.72
C THR A 101 5.76 11.11 17.07
N GLN A 102 5.66 12.41 16.82
CA GLN A 102 4.52 12.99 16.10
C GLN A 102 4.27 12.29 14.75
N LYS A 103 5.35 11.98 14.02
CA LYS A 103 5.29 11.23 12.75
C LYS A 103 4.69 9.84 12.93
N LEU A 104 5.09 9.11 13.97
CA LEU A 104 4.58 7.77 14.27
C LEU A 104 3.11 7.81 14.68
N ALA A 105 2.75 8.73 15.59
CA ALA A 105 1.37 8.93 16.05
C ALA A 105 0.45 9.30 14.88
N TYR A 106 0.87 10.24 14.03
CA TYR A 106 0.13 10.64 12.83
C TYR A 106 -0.11 9.44 11.90
N ARG A 107 0.92 8.61 11.66
CA ARG A 107 0.79 7.42 10.81
C ARG A 107 -0.16 6.39 11.41
N ALA A 108 -0.10 6.17 12.72
CA ALA A 108 -1.00 5.27 13.43
C ALA A 108 -2.46 5.73 13.28
N ILE A 109 -2.75 6.97 13.67
CA ILE A 109 -4.11 7.56 13.60
C ILE A 109 -4.63 7.53 12.17
N ARG A 110 -3.79 7.92 11.20
CA ARG A 110 -4.15 7.92 9.79
C ARG A 110 -4.50 6.52 9.30
N SER A 111 -3.72 5.49 9.65
CA SER A 111 -4.01 4.10 9.25
C SER A 111 -5.32 3.57 9.83
N ILE A 112 -5.72 4.05 11.01
CA ILE A 112 -7.00 3.70 11.64
C ILE A 112 -8.14 4.41 10.89
N LYS A 113 -8.01 5.71 10.68
CA LYS A 113 -9.02 6.51 9.96
C LYS A 113 -9.21 6.04 8.53
N GLU A 114 -8.14 5.68 7.83
CA GLU A 114 -8.21 5.18 6.44
C GLU A 114 -9.08 3.92 6.31
N LYS A 115 -9.14 3.06 7.34
CA LYS A 115 -10.01 1.87 7.33
C LYS A 115 -11.50 2.20 7.43
N SER A 116 -11.85 3.33 8.04
CA SER A 116 -13.24 3.79 8.18
C SER A 116 -13.66 4.75 7.06
N LEU A 117 -12.76 5.10 6.12
CA LEU A 117 -13.11 6.02 5.05
C LEU A 117 -14.03 5.32 4.03
N PRO A 118 -15.16 5.93 3.65
CA PRO A 118 -15.99 5.41 2.59
C PRO A 118 -15.27 5.52 1.25
N ARG A 119 -15.53 4.54 0.39
CA ARG A 119 -15.09 4.58 -1.01
C ARG A 119 -15.79 5.73 -1.73
N ARG A 120 -15.02 6.50 -2.50
CA ARG A 120 -15.53 7.62 -3.28
C ARG A 120 -15.94 7.11 -4.65
N LYS A 121 -17.25 6.88 -4.85
CA LYS A 121 -17.81 6.31 -6.08
C LYS A 121 -17.29 6.97 -7.36
N ARG A 122 -17.25 8.31 -7.41
CA ARG A 122 -16.74 9.04 -8.59
C ARG A 122 -15.25 8.81 -8.84
N THR A 123 -14.44 8.80 -7.79
CA THR A 123 -13.00 8.47 -7.91
C THR A 123 -12.80 7.04 -8.41
N GLU A 124 -13.59 6.07 -7.91
CA GLU A 124 -13.53 4.68 -8.39
C GLU A 124 -13.91 4.60 -9.87
N LYS A 125 -14.99 5.27 -10.30
CA LYS A 125 -15.38 5.31 -11.70
C LYS A 125 -14.31 5.92 -12.61
N ASN A 126 -13.67 7.00 -12.17
CA ASN A 126 -12.58 7.62 -12.92
C ASN A 126 -11.38 6.69 -13.04
N LEU A 127 -11.04 5.94 -11.98
CA LEU A 127 -9.97 4.94 -12.03
C LEU A 127 -10.29 3.79 -12.98
N GLU A 128 -11.54 3.29 -12.99
CA GLU A 128 -12.01 2.26 -13.94
C GLU A 128 -11.89 2.74 -15.39
N ASN A 129 -12.30 3.99 -15.67
CA ASN A 129 -12.19 4.57 -17.00
C ASN A 129 -10.72 4.69 -17.44
N ILE A 130 -9.82 5.12 -16.54
CA ILE A 130 -8.38 5.21 -16.82
C ILE A 130 -7.78 3.82 -17.07
N GLU A 131 -8.13 2.83 -16.24
CA GLU A 131 -7.69 1.44 -16.42
C GLU A 131 -8.13 0.90 -17.78
N ALA A 132 -9.39 1.09 -18.16
CA ALA A 132 -9.93 0.66 -19.45
C ALA A 132 -9.18 1.31 -20.62
N LYS A 133 -8.89 2.62 -20.53
CA LYS A 133 -8.16 3.34 -21.58
C LYS A 133 -6.69 2.92 -21.68
N ILE A 134 -6.01 2.66 -20.55
CA ILE A 134 -4.65 2.14 -20.58
C ILE A 134 -4.62 0.72 -21.18
N ARG A 135 -5.62 -0.11 -20.86
CA ARG A 135 -5.74 -1.44 -21.44
C ARG A 135 -5.95 -1.38 -22.94
N GLU A 136 -6.90 -0.57 -23.39
CA GLU A 136 -7.20 -0.39 -24.81
C GLU A 136 -5.99 0.14 -25.60
N GLY A 137 -5.30 1.15 -25.07
CA GLY A 137 -4.18 1.79 -25.77
C GLY A 137 -2.85 1.05 -25.71
N PHE A 138 -2.57 0.33 -24.61
CA PHE A 138 -1.24 -0.24 -24.36
C PHE A 138 -1.24 -1.76 -24.11
N GLY A 139 -2.41 -2.41 -23.98
CA GLY A 139 -2.50 -3.83 -23.64
C GLY A 139 -2.04 -4.16 -22.21
N ILE A 140 -1.91 -3.15 -21.35
CA ILE A 140 -1.45 -3.30 -19.96
C ILE A 140 -2.66 -3.33 -19.03
N TYR A 141 -2.60 -4.14 -17.97
CA TYR A 141 -3.63 -4.26 -16.94
C TYR A 141 -3.13 -3.60 -15.64
N PRO A 142 -3.19 -2.26 -15.52
CA PRO A 142 -2.67 -1.57 -14.34
C PRO A 142 -3.61 -1.76 -13.13
N THR A 143 -3.03 -1.93 -11.95
CA THR A 143 -3.79 -1.80 -10.70
C THR A 143 -3.99 -0.33 -10.33
N ASN A 144 -5.01 -0.02 -9.51
CA ASN A 144 -5.19 1.32 -8.94
C ASN A 144 -3.90 1.88 -8.31
N GLN A 145 -3.13 1.03 -7.63
CA GLN A 145 -1.86 1.42 -7.02
C GLN A 145 -0.81 1.83 -8.08
N MET A 146 -0.76 1.15 -9.22
CA MET A 146 0.13 1.50 -10.32
C MET A 146 -0.25 2.85 -10.94
N ILE A 147 -1.55 3.10 -11.15
CA ILE A 147 -2.05 4.39 -11.66
C ILE A 147 -1.60 5.53 -10.73
N TRP A 148 -1.89 5.43 -9.43
CA TRP A 148 -1.48 6.44 -8.44
C TRP A 148 0.04 6.62 -8.33
N LYS A 149 0.81 5.53 -8.46
CA LYS A 149 2.27 5.58 -8.48
C LYS A 149 2.80 6.26 -9.75
N GLY A 150 2.16 6.02 -10.89
CA GLY A 150 2.48 6.63 -12.19
C GLY A 150 2.41 8.15 -12.14
N LEU A 151 1.36 8.71 -11.53
CA LEU A 151 1.23 10.17 -11.31
C LEU A 151 2.40 10.79 -10.55
N ARG A 152 3.09 9.99 -9.72
CA ARG A 152 4.25 10.41 -8.92
C ARG A 152 5.59 10.21 -9.62
N SER A 153 5.59 9.88 -10.92
CA SER A 153 6.79 9.81 -11.73
C SER A 153 7.58 11.13 -11.66
N ARG A 154 8.91 11.02 -11.68
CA ARG A 154 9.82 12.18 -11.74
C ARG A 154 9.66 13.00 -13.03
N HIS A 155 9.09 12.38 -14.06
CA HIS A 155 8.85 13.01 -15.37
C HIS A 155 7.55 13.84 -15.40
N ILE A 156 6.75 13.80 -14.33
CA ILE A 156 5.52 14.59 -14.21
C ILE A 156 5.77 15.71 -13.20
N THR A 157 5.62 16.95 -13.66
CA THR A 157 5.77 18.14 -12.81
C THR A 157 4.69 18.15 -11.71
N TYR A 158 4.95 18.90 -10.64
CA TYR A 158 4.00 19.01 -9.53
C TYR A 158 2.63 19.54 -10.00
N THR A 159 2.62 20.58 -10.85
CA THR A 159 1.39 21.20 -11.35
C THR A 159 0.53 20.21 -12.13
N VAL A 160 1.15 19.45 -13.04
CA VAL A 160 0.43 18.41 -13.82
C VAL A 160 -0.07 17.30 -12.90
N ARG A 161 0.76 16.85 -11.95
CA ARG A 161 0.35 15.84 -10.96
C ARG A 161 -0.84 16.30 -10.13
N TYR A 162 -0.84 17.56 -9.69
CA TYR A 162 -1.93 18.13 -8.91
C TYR A 162 -3.22 18.18 -9.73
N PHE A 163 -3.13 18.65 -10.98
CA PHE A 163 -4.25 18.65 -11.92
C PHE A 163 -4.84 17.25 -12.11
N LEU A 164 -3.99 16.26 -12.43
CA LEU A 164 -4.43 14.87 -12.63
C LEU A 164 -5.04 14.28 -11.35
N TRP A 165 -4.43 14.56 -10.19
CA TRP A 165 -4.97 14.12 -8.90
C TRP A 165 -6.37 14.71 -8.64
N MET A 166 -6.56 16.01 -8.89
CA MET A 166 -7.84 16.68 -8.75
C MET A 166 -8.88 16.14 -9.74
N ALA A 167 -8.49 15.93 -11.00
CA ALA A 167 -9.36 15.36 -12.02
C ALA A 167 -9.84 13.95 -11.65
N ILE A 168 -8.92 13.06 -11.24
CA ILE A 168 -9.28 11.69 -10.83
C ILE A 168 -10.18 11.71 -9.61
N HIS A 169 -9.95 12.62 -8.66
CA HIS A 169 -10.79 12.75 -7.48
C HIS A 169 -12.13 13.45 -7.72
N ASP A 170 -12.40 13.93 -8.93
CA ASP A 170 -13.55 14.79 -9.24
C ASP A 170 -13.61 16.00 -8.30
N GLY A 171 -12.45 16.63 -8.09
CA GLY A 171 -12.27 17.72 -7.12
C GLY A 171 -12.53 19.12 -7.68
N TYR A 172 -12.73 19.25 -8.99
CA TYR A 172 -13.01 20.53 -9.62
C TYR A 172 -14.50 20.89 -9.51
N MET A 173 -14.80 22.18 -9.43
CA MET A 173 -16.17 22.68 -9.47
C MET A 173 -16.66 22.69 -10.92
N ILE A 174 -17.25 21.58 -11.36
CA ILE A 174 -17.77 21.37 -12.71
C ILE A 174 -19.10 20.60 -12.66
N GLY A 175 -19.92 20.78 -13.70
CA GLY A 175 -21.14 19.99 -13.88
C GLY A 175 -22.10 20.07 -12.70
N ASP A 176 -22.49 18.90 -12.20
CA ASP A 176 -23.45 18.77 -11.10
C ASP A 176 -22.99 19.38 -9.77
N GLN A 177 -21.70 19.71 -9.61
CA GLN A 177 -21.20 20.43 -8.44
C GLN A 177 -21.80 21.83 -8.32
N TRP A 178 -22.14 22.45 -9.45
CA TRP A 178 -22.81 23.75 -9.50
C TRP A 178 -24.29 23.65 -9.19
N MET A 179 -24.91 22.47 -9.32
CA MET A 179 -26.35 22.24 -9.10
C MET A 179 -26.72 22.00 -7.62
N ARG A 180 -25.81 22.29 -6.70
CA ARG A 180 -26.06 22.10 -5.26
C ARG A 180 -27.08 23.14 -4.76
N PRO A 181 -27.93 22.82 -3.78
CA PRO A 181 -29.00 23.72 -3.32
C PRO A 181 -28.55 25.09 -2.79
N ASN A 182 -27.29 25.21 -2.38
CA ASN A 182 -26.71 26.45 -1.86
C ASN A 182 -26.05 27.34 -2.93
N MET A 183 -26.14 26.98 -4.21
CA MET A 183 -25.58 27.75 -5.32
C MET A 183 -26.63 28.70 -5.91
N SER A 184 -26.24 29.93 -6.25
CA SER A 184 -27.12 30.90 -6.93
C SER A 184 -27.45 30.45 -8.35
N ALA A 185 -28.54 30.98 -8.93
CA ALA A 185 -28.95 30.67 -10.30
C ALA A 185 -27.83 30.94 -11.32
N GLU A 186 -27.16 32.08 -11.20
CA GLU A 186 -26.00 32.46 -12.05
C GLU A 186 -24.85 31.45 -11.98
N LEU A 187 -24.64 30.81 -10.83
CA LEU A 187 -23.61 29.78 -10.68
C LEU A 187 -24.08 28.43 -11.24
N GLN A 188 -25.37 28.11 -11.12
CA GLN A 188 -25.96 26.88 -11.68
C GLN A 188 -25.91 26.87 -13.21
N GLU A 189 -25.97 28.02 -13.88
CA GLU A 189 -25.77 28.13 -15.34
C GLU A 189 -24.41 27.58 -15.80
N ARG A 190 -23.41 27.51 -14.91
CA ARG A 190 -22.09 26.93 -15.21
C ARG A 190 -22.06 25.40 -15.20
N ALA A 191 -23.17 24.74 -14.87
CA ALA A 191 -23.27 23.28 -14.85
C ALA A 191 -23.28 22.68 -16.25
N THR A 192 -23.74 23.41 -17.26
CA THR A 192 -23.90 22.93 -18.63
C THR A 192 -23.01 23.69 -19.61
N CYS A 193 -22.67 23.03 -20.71
CA CYS A 193 -21.88 23.65 -21.76
C CYS A 193 -22.74 24.59 -22.60
N ASN A 194 -22.30 25.84 -22.79
CA ASN A 194 -22.99 26.81 -23.64
C ASN A 194 -22.98 26.46 -25.14
N LYS A 195 -22.15 25.50 -25.58
CA LYS A 195 -22.05 25.11 -27.00
C LYS A 195 -22.95 23.95 -27.37
N CYS A 196 -22.96 22.90 -26.55
CA CYS A 196 -23.66 21.64 -26.86
C CYS A 196 -24.80 21.31 -25.87
N GLY A 197 -24.92 22.06 -24.76
CA GLY A 197 -25.98 21.88 -23.76
C GLY A 197 -25.82 20.69 -22.82
N SER A 198 -24.81 19.83 -22.99
CA SER A 198 -24.56 18.72 -22.05
C SER A 198 -23.99 19.22 -20.72
N THR A 199 -24.19 18.45 -19.64
CA THR A 199 -23.57 18.71 -18.34
C THR A 199 -22.04 18.65 -18.47
N GLU A 200 -21.36 19.68 -18.00
CA GLU A 200 -19.91 19.77 -18.05
C GLU A 200 -19.25 18.69 -17.20
N SER A 201 -18.26 18.01 -17.77
CA SER A 201 -17.44 17.01 -17.10
C SER A 201 -15.98 17.20 -17.51
N MET A 202 -15.03 16.67 -16.73
CA MET A 202 -13.61 16.82 -17.09
C MET A 202 -13.30 16.18 -18.46
N GLU A 203 -13.98 15.09 -18.82
CA GLU A 203 -13.87 14.45 -20.12
C GLU A 203 -14.50 15.26 -21.25
N HIS A 204 -15.53 16.06 -20.95
CA HIS A 204 -16.13 16.96 -21.92
C HIS A 204 -15.29 18.23 -22.15
N ILE A 205 -14.58 18.69 -21.12
CA ILE A 205 -13.73 19.90 -21.17
C ILE A 205 -12.43 19.65 -21.94
N LEU A 206 -11.83 18.46 -21.78
CA LEU A 206 -10.53 18.07 -22.38
C LEU A 206 -10.69 17.58 -23.81
#